data_AF-A0A3E1EKT7-F1
#
_entry.id   AF-A0A3E1EKT7-F1
#
_cell.length_a   1.000
_cell.length_b   1.000
_cell.length_c   1.000
_cell.angle_alpha   90.00
_cell.angle_beta   90.00
_cell.angle_gamma   90.00
#
_symmetry.space_group_name_H-M   'P 1'
#
loop_
_entity.id
_entity.type
_entity.pdbx_description
1 polymer ?
#
loop_
_entity_poly.entity_id
_entity_poly.type
_entity_poly.pdbx_seq_one_letter_code
_entity_poly.pdbx_strand_id
1 'polypeptide(L)'
;MKTTLDLPDDLLMEAKTLAVRRKTTLKALVESALRREIRPAAEVENPDPETFEVGPFGILRIKRRPGAKPTTLEEIRRIQDEIDEEDLQRALNPSRP
;
A
#
# COMPACT_ATOMS: atom_id res chain seq x y z
N MET A 1 1.26 19.70 22.77
CA MET A 1 1.04 21.14 22.49
C MET A 1 -0.21 21.28 21.65
N LYS A 2 -1.00 22.34 21.82
CA LYS A 2 -2.16 22.63 20.96
C LYS A 2 -1.70 23.63 19.89
N THR A 3 -1.96 23.30 18.63
CA THR A 3 -1.64 24.14 17.48
C THR A 3 -2.89 24.28 16.64
N THR A 4 -3.16 25.48 16.15
CA THR A 4 -4.27 25.75 15.21
C THR A 4 -3.69 25.85 13.80
N LEU A 5 -4.30 25.17 12.85
CA LEU A 5 -3.90 25.16 11.43
C LEU A 5 -5.13 25.52 10.59
N ASP A 6 -4.96 26.40 9.61
CA ASP A 6 -5.99 26.68 8.62
C ASP A 6 -5.93 25.61 7.53
N LEU A 7 -7.03 24.88 7.35
CA LEU A 7 -7.16 23.82 6.37
C LEU A 7 -8.40 24.07 5.50
N PRO A 8 -8.31 23.82 4.19
CA PRO A 8 -9.49 23.81 3.32
C PRO A 8 -10.56 22.83 3.83
N ASP A 9 -11.84 23.24 3.76
CA ASP A 9 -12.98 22.46 4.27
C ASP A 9 -13.15 21.12 3.54
N ASP A 10 -12.90 21.10 2.23
CA ASP A 10 -12.91 19.91 1.38
C ASP A 10 -11.86 18.89 1.85
N LEU A 11 -10.62 19.34 2.10
CA LEU A 11 -9.55 18.50 2.62
C LEU A 11 -9.89 17.94 4.01
N LEU A 12 -10.49 18.76 4.89
CA LEU A 12 -10.89 18.32 6.22
C LEU A 12 -12.00 17.25 6.15
N MET A 13 -12.94 17.40 5.22
CA MET A 13 -14.00 16.44 4.98
C MET A 13 -13.45 15.10 4.49
N GLU A 14 -12.56 15.12 3.50
CA GLU A 14 -11.89 13.90 3.00
C GLU A 14 -11.10 13.19 4.09
N ALA A 15 -10.36 13.94 4.91
CA ALA A 15 -9.59 13.39 6.01
C ALA A 15 -10.48 12.71 7.07
N LYS A 16 -11.64 13.29 7.39
CA LYS A 16 -12.63 12.68 8.29
C LYS A 16 -13.21 11.39 7.72
N THR A 17 -13.58 11.39 6.44
CA THR A 17 -14.07 10.19 5.76
C THR A 17 -13.02 9.08 5.79
N LEU A 18 -11.75 9.42 5.55
CA LEU A 18 -10.65 8.48 5.62
C LEU A 18 -10.45 7.91 7.04
N ALA A 19 -10.57 8.76 8.06
CA ALA A 19 -10.46 8.33 9.46
C ALA A 19 -11.54 7.31 9.83
N VAL A 20 -12.80 7.53 9.41
CA VAL A 20 -13.91 6.58 9.61
C VAL A 20 -13.62 5.26 8.91
N ARG A 21 -13.22 5.29 7.64
CA ARG A 21 -12.89 4.08 6.86
C ARG A 21 -11.79 3.25 7.51
N ARG A 22 -10.78 3.90 8.09
CA ARG A 22 -9.66 3.25 8.79
C ARG A 22 -9.94 2.95 10.26
N LYS A 23 -11.17 3.18 10.75
CA LYS A 23 -11.57 3.04 12.16
C LYS A 23 -10.58 3.73 13.13
N THR A 24 -10.18 4.96 12.78
CA THR A 24 -9.23 5.77 13.56
C THR A 24 -9.77 7.19 13.75
N THR A 25 -9.02 8.04 14.44
CA THR A 25 -9.39 9.44 14.68
C THR A 25 -8.66 10.38 13.71
N LEU A 26 -9.27 11.55 13.43
CA LEU A 26 -8.60 12.61 12.66
C LEU A 26 -7.26 13.02 13.30
N LYS A 27 -7.22 13.12 14.63
CA LYS A 27 -5.98 13.39 15.39
C LYS A 27 -4.90 12.36 15.08
N ALA A 28 -5.21 11.07 15.18
CA ALA A 28 -4.25 10.00 14.93
C ALA A 28 -3.78 9.97 13.46
N LEU A 29 -4.68 10.28 12.53
CA LEU A 29 -4.37 10.40 11.11
C LEU A 29 -3.39 11.55 10.85
N VAL A 30 -3.66 12.74 11.39
CA VAL A 30 -2.80 13.92 11.27
C VAL A 30 -1.45 13.68 11.94
N GLU A 31 -1.44 13.09 13.14
CA GLU A 31 -0.19 12.74 13.84
C GLU A 31 0.66 11.76 13.02
N SER A 32 0.04 10.72 12.45
CA SER A 32 0.74 9.75 11.60
C SER A 32 1.33 10.40 10.34
N ALA A 33 0.57 11.28 9.68
CA ALA A 33 1.04 12.01 8.52
C ALA A 33 2.21 12.94 8.88
N LEU A 34 2.09 13.72 9.96
CA LEU A 34 3.16 14.60 10.44
C LEU A 34 4.41 13.80 10.80
N ARG A 35 4.27 12.70 11.54
CA ARG A 35 5.42 11.82 11.88
C ARG A 35 6.11 11.26 10.65
N ARG A 36 5.36 10.94 9.59
CA ARG A 36 5.94 10.48 8.31
C ARG A 36 6.69 11.61 7.61
N GLU A 37 6.15 12.82 7.63
CA GLU A 37 6.76 13.99 6.97
C GLU A 37 8.05 14.45 7.66
N ILE A 38 8.07 14.47 8.99
CA ILE A 38 9.26 14.89 9.76
C ILE A 38 10.27 13.78 9.97
N ARG A 39 9.92 12.53 9.64
CA ARG A 39 10.88 11.43 9.73
C ARG A 39 12.00 11.79 8.74
N PRO A 40 13.26 11.96 9.21
CA PRO A 40 14.38 12.07 8.28
C PRO A 40 14.24 10.91 7.31
N ALA A 41 14.38 11.14 6.01
CA ALA A 41 14.52 10.03 5.09
C ALA A 41 15.59 9.14 5.71
N ALA A 42 15.18 8.01 6.29
CA ALA A 42 16.15 7.00 6.63
C ALA A 42 16.88 6.83 5.31
N GLU A 43 18.20 6.93 5.32
CA GLU A 43 18.99 6.44 4.22
C GLU A 43 18.67 4.95 4.17
N VAL A 44 17.55 4.62 3.55
CA VAL A 44 17.18 3.27 3.21
C VAL A 44 18.16 2.99 2.11
N GLU A 45 19.32 2.49 2.52
CA GLU A 45 20.26 1.90 1.60
C GLU A 45 19.47 0.90 0.79
N ASN A 46 19.35 1.22 -0.49
CA ASN A 46 18.63 0.37 -1.40
C ASN A 46 19.42 -0.94 -1.48
N PRO A 47 18.88 -2.07 -0.98
CA PRO A 47 19.62 -3.31 -0.93
C PRO A 47 19.96 -3.82 -2.33
N ASP A 48 19.17 -3.43 -3.33
CA ASP A 48 19.39 -3.76 -4.73
C ASP A 48 18.93 -2.60 -5.63
N PRO A 49 19.88 -1.70 -5.99
CA PRO A 49 19.62 -0.59 -6.89
C PRO A 49 19.14 -1.00 -8.28
N GLU A 50 19.35 -2.24 -8.74
CA GLU A 50 18.88 -2.69 -10.05
C GLU A 50 17.39 -3.06 -10.02
N THR A 51 16.92 -3.59 -8.88
CA THR A 51 15.52 -4.02 -8.72
C THR A 51 14.62 -2.92 -8.15
N PHE A 52 15.14 -2.09 -7.23
CA PHE A 52 14.31 -1.13 -6.51
C PHE A 52 14.70 0.33 -6.78
N GLU A 53 13.75 1.23 -6.55
CA GLU A 53 13.92 2.68 -6.48
C GLU A 53 13.33 3.23 -5.18
N VAL A 54 13.93 4.28 -4.61
CA VAL A 54 13.44 4.89 -3.36
C VAL A 54 12.33 5.90 -3.71
N GLY A 55 11.12 5.65 -3.21
CA GLY A 55 9.98 6.54 -3.40
C GLY A 55 9.96 7.76 -2.45
N PRO A 56 8.97 8.67 -2.62
CA PRO A 56 8.88 9.97 -1.93
C PRO A 56 8.73 9.92 -0.40
N PHE A 57 8.68 8.74 0.20
CA PHE A 57 8.62 8.54 1.66
C PHE A 57 9.72 7.59 2.18
N GLY A 58 10.79 7.39 1.41
CA GLY A 58 11.83 6.41 1.74
C GLY A 58 11.38 4.96 1.60
N ILE A 59 10.28 4.70 0.88
CA ILE A 59 9.75 3.34 0.66
C ILE A 59 10.30 2.79 -0.64
N LEU A 60 10.87 1.59 -0.62
CA LEU A 60 11.34 0.89 -1.81
C LEU A 60 10.18 0.53 -2.73
N ARG A 61 10.29 0.89 -4.01
CA ARG A 61 9.37 0.52 -5.09
C ARG A 61 10.14 -0.33 -6.09
N ILE A 62 9.51 -1.38 -6.62
CA ILE A 62 10.11 -2.20 -7.68
C ILE A 62 10.15 -1.38 -8.98
N LYS A 63 11.32 -1.27 -9.60
CA LYS A 63 11.49 -0.64 -10.90
C LYS A 63 10.64 -1.37 -11.94
N ARG A 64 9.90 -0.61 -12.75
CA ARG A 64 9.23 -1.21 -13.91
C ARG A 64 10.30 -1.63 -14.92
N ARG A 65 10.29 -2.90 -15.31
CA ARG A 65 11.12 -3.35 -16.43
C ARG A 65 10.69 -2.62 -17.71
N PRO A 66 11.64 -2.15 -18.54
CA PRO A 66 11.32 -1.58 -19.85
C PRO A 66 10.46 -2.56 -20.65
N GLY A 67 9.31 -2.12 -21.15
CA GLY A 67 8.38 -2.97 -21.91
C GLY A 67 7.50 -3.91 -21.06
N ALA A 68 7.54 -3.83 -19.73
CA ALA A 68 6.61 -4.58 -18.88
C ALA A 68 5.17 -4.15 -19.16
N LYS A 69 4.33 -5.10 -19.54
CA LYS A 69 2.89 -4.87 -19.69
C LYS A 69 2.27 -4.67 -18.30
N PRO A 70 1.42 -3.65 -18.11
CA PRO A 70 0.66 -3.53 -16.88
C PRO A 70 -0.26 -4.75 -16.73
N THR A 71 -0.32 -5.31 -15.52
CA THR A 71 -1.23 -6.41 -15.20
C THR A 71 -2.67 -5.95 -15.41
N THR A 72 -3.41 -6.67 -16.24
CA THR A 72 -4.82 -6.41 -16.53
C THR A 72 -5.73 -7.06 -15.50
N LEU A 73 -6.96 -6.57 -15.39
CA LEU A 73 -7.96 -7.16 -14.49
C LEU A 73 -8.30 -8.61 -14.89
N GLU A 74 -8.30 -8.89 -16.19
CA GLU A 74 -8.55 -10.24 -16.72
C GLU A 74 -7.45 -11.23 -16.31
N GLU A 75 -6.19 -10.80 -16.37
CA GLU A 75 -5.06 -11.60 -15.89
C GLU A 75 -5.15 -11.89 -14.39
N ILE A 76 -5.57 -10.91 -13.58
CA ILE A 76 -5.78 -11.10 -12.14
C ILE A 76 -6.86 -12.14 -11.90
N ARG A 77 -8.01 -12.02 -12.57
CA ARG A 77 -9.13 -12.96 -12.40
C ARG A 77 -8.73 -14.38 -12.77
N ARG A 78 -8.04 -14.56 -13.90
CA ARG A 78 -7.56 -15.87 -14.32
C ARG A 78 -6.66 -16.52 -13.26
N ILE A 79 -5.73 -15.75 -12.67
CA ILE A 79 -4.85 -16.28 -11.62
C ILE A 79 -5.66 -16.65 -10.36
N GLN A 80 -6.68 -15.87 -10.01
CA GLN A 80 -7.56 -16.18 -8.88
C GLN A 80 -8.35 -17.48 -9.12
N ASP A 81 -8.92 -17.64 -10.31
CA ASP A 81 -9.67 -18.83 -10.68
C ASP A 81 -8.78 -20.09 -10.64
N GLU A 82 -7.53 -20.00 -11.13
CA GLU A 82 -6.55 -21.09 -11.05
C GLU A 82 -6.23 -21.48 -9.60
N ILE A 83 -6.03 -20.50 -8.71
CA ILE A 83 -5.77 -20.74 -7.29
C ILE A 83 -6.98 -21.40 -6.61
N ASP A 84 -8.18 -20.89 -6.86
CA ASP A 84 -9.41 -21.40 -6.27
C ASP A 84 -9.68 -22.85 -6.71
N GLU A 85 -9.38 -23.18 -7.97
CA GLU A 85 -9.48 -24.56 -8.48
C GLU A 85 -8.44 -25.50 -7.86
N GLU A 86 -7.18 -25.06 -7.73
CA GLU A 86 -6.14 -25.82 -7.04
C GLU A 86 -6.52 -26.12 -5.58
N ASP A 87 -7.04 -25.12 -4.88
CA ASP A 87 -7.46 -25.27 -3.48
C ASP A 87 -8.69 -26.18 -3.36
N LEU A 88 -9.63 -26.11 -4.30
CA LEU A 88 -10.75 -27.05 -4.39
C LEU A 88 -10.25 -28.48 -4.63
N GLN A 89 -9.27 -28.68 -5.54
CA GLN A 89 -8.69 -29.99 -5.81
C GLN A 89 -7.94 -30.56 -4.60
N ARG A 90 -7.22 -29.72 -3.84
CA ARG A 90 -6.59 -30.13 -2.57
C ARG A 90 -7.61 -30.52 -1.52
N ALA A 91 -8.72 -29.78 -1.42
CA ALA A 91 -9.79 -30.09 -0.47
C ALA A 91 -10.54 -31.39 -0.81
N LEU A 92 -10.73 -31.67 -2.11
CA LEU A 92 -11.36 -32.89 -2.60
C LEU A 92 -10.44 -34.12 -2.52
N ASN A 93 -9.13 -33.92 -2.63
CA ASN A 93 -8.12 -34.98 -2.54
C ASN A 93 -7.12 -34.74 -1.39
N PRO A 94 -7.55 -34.83 -0.12
CA PRO A 94 -6.71 -34.54 1.05
C PRO A 94 -5.60 -35.58 1.31
N SER A 95 -5.51 -36.63 0.48
CA SER A 95 -4.53 -37.72 0.60
C SER A 95 -3.78 -37.90 -0.71
N ARG A 96 -2.87 -36.98 -1.01
CA ARG A 96 -1.73 -37.25 -1.89
C ARG A 96 -0.46 -36.99 -1.07
N PRO A 97 0.36 -38.01 -0.76
CA PRO A 97 1.66 -37.79 -0.14
C PRO A 97 2.60 -37.00 -1.06
#